data_AF-A0A7S4PDR9-F1
#
_entry.id   AF-A0A7S4PDR9-F1
#
_cell.length_a   1.000
_cell.length_b   1.000
_cell.length_c   1.000
_cell.angle_alpha   90.00
_cell.angle_beta   90.00
_cell.angle_gamma   90.00
#
_symmetry.space_group_name_H-M   'P 1'
#
loop_
_entity.id
_entity.type
_entity.pdbx_description
1 polymer ?
#
loop_
_entity_poly.entity_id
_entity_poly.type
_entity_poly.pdbx_seq_one_letter_code
_entity_poly.pdbx_strand_id
1 'polypeptide(L)'
;EGVTMVARAILSFVALFGAAHAFQLGTPVRHGLSSSSSPLLRTCLHRSASSSAPTVSPRLRSLRMADEARAVGSRDSGRHMEDTSERSEAVSDIYKPFWEWAAKTIKERLGDDLVSYPIPDGYLRKEAMVGKGKRESLAWTQSYGYQTKKMRQIRAAHVNGGASLQVLNLVFFPHMNYDLPFLGLDLVTLPGGHLIAIDMQPLFQTEEYKKKYAEPCMDMYQKHVKNLPWGGDFPEEAKQYFSPVFLWTRPQEDKQVETYVFEAFKDYINKYLDFVEAAKPVTDPDHLARIRERQLSYLQYRAEKDPARGMFTRMYGPEWTERYIHGFLFDLEEKMESGEYKTGELLPCSDPLNFQPTPL
;
A
#
# COMPACT_ATOMS: atom_id res chain seq x y z
N GLU A 1 20.71 -24.05 -11.35
CA GLU A 1 20.62 -22.63 -11.79
C GLU A 1 19.30 -21.96 -11.41
N GLY A 2 18.11 -22.50 -11.77
CA GLY A 2 16.83 -21.81 -11.54
C GLY A 2 16.51 -21.34 -10.10
N VAL A 3 17.03 -21.98 -9.05
CA VAL A 3 16.80 -21.59 -7.65
C VAL A 3 17.41 -20.21 -7.33
N THR A 4 18.59 -19.91 -7.86
CA THR A 4 19.30 -18.64 -7.63
C THR A 4 18.64 -17.46 -8.36
N MET A 5 17.77 -17.73 -9.34
CA MET A 5 17.10 -16.73 -10.17
C MET A 5 15.79 -16.24 -9.56
N VAL A 6 15.05 -17.10 -8.85
CA VAL A 6 13.83 -16.71 -8.09
C VAL A 6 14.16 -15.70 -7.00
N ALA A 7 15.26 -15.90 -6.26
CA ALA A 7 15.74 -14.95 -5.26
C ALA A 7 16.08 -13.58 -5.86
N ARG A 8 16.70 -13.55 -7.06
CA ARG A 8 17.01 -12.30 -7.76
C ARG A 8 15.75 -11.56 -8.23
N ALA A 9 14.72 -12.26 -8.70
CA ALA A 9 13.44 -11.62 -9.07
C ALA A 9 12.67 -11.07 -7.85
N ILE A 10 12.71 -11.75 -6.70
CA ILE A 10 12.12 -11.24 -5.45
C ILE A 10 12.90 -10.01 -4.94
N LEU A 11 14.23 -10.01 -5.07
CA LEU A 11 15.05 -8.81 -4.82
C LEU A 11 14.76 -7.67 -5.81
N SER A 12 14.41 -7.97 -7.08
CA SER A 12 13.92 -6.95 -8.02
C SER A 12 12.58 -6.34 -7.60
N PHE A 13 11.72 -7.08 -6.89
CA PHE A 13 10.47 -6.55 -6.32
C PHE A 13 10.72 -5.54 -5.18
N VAL A 14 11.85 -5.67 -4.47
CA VAL A 14 12.32 -4.66 -3.51
C VAL A 14 13.06 -3.52 -4.22
N ALA A 15 13.89 -3.83 -5.23
CA ALA A 15 14.67 -2.83 -5.97
C ALA A 15 13.82 -1.89 -6.84
N LEU A 16 12.67 -2.35 -7.35
CA LEU A 16 11.68 -1.49 -8.03
C LEU A 16 11.10 -0.39 -7.12
N PHE A 17 11.24 -0.53 -5.79
CA PHE A 17 10.89 0.48 -4.80
C PHE A 17 12.09 1.30 -4.29
N GLY A 18 13.34 1.00 -4.71
CA GLY A 18 14.55 1.56 -4.08
C GLY A 18 15.77 1.81 -4.97
N ALA A 19 15.71 1.61 -6.30
CA ALA A 19 16.88 1.77 -7.18
C ALA A 19 16.55 2.38 -8.56
N ALA A 20 16.31 3.69 -8.60
CA ALA A 20 16.00 4.42 -9.83
C ALA A 20 16.91 5.65 -10.06
N HIS A 21 18.23 5.44 -10.20
CA HIS A 21 19.13 6.29 -11.02
C HIS A 21 20.52 5.66 -11.20
N ALA A 22 20.99 5.57 -12.46
CA ALA A 22 22.38 5.80 -12.91
C ALA A 22 22.73 5.03 -14.21
N PHE A 23 22.23 5.50 -15.36
CA PHE A 23 22.97 5.39 -16.64
C PHE A 23 22.44 6.41 -17.66
N GLN A 24 23.12 7.56 -17.76
CA GLN A 24 22.83 8.60 -18.73
C GLN A 24 24.07 8.84 -19.59
N LEU A 25 23.96 8.60 -20.90
CA LEU A 25 25.01 8.91 -21.86
C LEU A 25 24.95 10.40 -22.24
N GLY A 26 26.10 11.07 -22.32
CA GLY A 26 26.15 12.48 -22.76
C GLY A 26 27.44 13.21 -22.41
N THR A 27 28.48 13.07 -23.24
CA THR A 27 29.69 13.91 -23.15
C THR A 27 29.39 15.34 -23.64
N PRO A 28 29.72 16.40 -22.88
CA PRO A 28 29.50 17.77 -23.32
C PRO A 28 30.61 18.26 -24.27
N VAL A 29 30.24 18.75 -25.45
CA VAL A 29 31.14 19.50 -26.33
C VAL A 29 31.18 20.97 -25.88
N ARG A 30 32.37 21.53 -25.70
CA ARG A 30 32.56 22.96 -25.46
C ARG A 30 32.67 23.73 -26.77
N HIS A 31 31.95 24.85 -26.88
CA HIS A 31 32.48 26.09 -27.44
C HIS A 31 31.92 27.26 -26.61
N GLY A 32 32.63 28.39 -26.58
CA GLY A 32 32.26 29.58 -25.78
C GLY A 32 32.39 30.87 -26.59
N LEU A 33 32.59 31.99 -25.87
CA LEU A 33 32.53 33.43 -26.26
C LEU A 33 31.21 34.11 -25.84
N SER A 34 31.15 35.39 -25.45
CA SER A 34 32.15 36.27 -24.79
C SER A 34 31.52 37.62 -24.39
N SER A 35 31.84 38.13 -23.18
CA SER A 35 31.55 39.51 -22.70
C SER A 35 30.04 39.87 -22.52
N SER A 36 29.63 40.94 -21.83
CA SER A 36 30.36 42.11 -21.29
C SER A 36 29.70 42.73 -20.01
N SER A 37 30.36 43.75 -19.44
CA SER A 37 29.83 44.84 -18.57
C SER A 37 29.19 44.57 -17.19
N SER A 38 29.89 45.03 -16.14
CA SER A 38 29.41 45.44 -14.79
C SER A 38 29.10 46.99 -14.80
N PRO A 39 29.02 47.80 -13.70
CA PRO A 39 29.20 47.56 -12.24
C PRO A 39 28.32 48.40 -11.23
N LEU A 40 28.66 48.29 -9.91
CA LEU A 40 28.32 49.19 -8.76
C LEU A 40 26.85 49.20 -8.26
N LEU A 41 26.49 49.57 -7.00
CA LEU A 41 27.17 50.06 -5.77
C LEU A 41 26.94 49.07 -4.58
N ARG A 42 27.69 48.98 -3.45
CA ARG A 42 27.96 49.91 -2.30
C ARG A 42 26.66 50.42 -1.61
N THR A 43 26.46 50.48 -0.28
CA THR A 43 27.21 50.29 1.01
C THR A 43 26.23 49.81 2.11
N CYS A 44 26.52 49.04 3.18
CA CYS A 44 27.55 49.03 4.26
C CYS A 44 27.20 49.86 5.53
N LEU A 45 27.66 49.39 6.73
CA LEU A 45 27.61 49.96 8.11
C LEU A 45 26.41 49.52 9.01
N HIS A 46 26.63 48.72 10.09
CA HIS A 46 26.88 49.10 11.53
C HIS A 46 25.58 49.09 12.39
N ARG A 47 25.51 48.84 13.72
CA ARG A 47 26.40 48.45 14.87
C ARG A 47 25.47 48.03 16.05
N SER A 48 25.86 47.45 17.21
CA SER A 48 26.92 46.51 17.67
C SER A 48 26.84 46.32 19.22
N ALA A 49 27.42 45.22 19.77
CA ALA A 49 27.61 44.94 21.22
C ALA A 49 26.32 44.61 22.02
N SER A 50 26.34 43.95 23.20
CA SER A 50 27.23 42.96 23.87
C SER A 50 26.42 42.35 25.05
N SER A 51 26.82 41.34 25.86
CA SER A 51 28.05 40.55 26.07
C SER A 51 27.62 39.05 26.30
N SER A 52 28.21 38.09 27.04
CA SER A 52 29.35 37.97 27.98
C SER A 52 29.85 36.49 28.02
N ALA A 53 30.67 36.11 29.02
CA ALA A 53 31.02 34.73 29.40
C ALA A 53 31.28 34.66 30.93
N PRO A 54 31.42 33.47 31.56
CA PRO A 54 32.74 32.81 31.62
C PRO A 54 32.74 31.26 31.61
N THR A 55 33.94 30.70 31.40
CA THR A 55 34.27 29.25 31.39
C THR A 55 34.73 28.72 32.75
N VAL A 56 34.46 27.43 33.07
CA VAL A 56 35.30 26.61 33.99
C VAL A 56 35.42 25.15 33.52
N SER A 57 36.62 24.59 33.73
CA SER A 57 37.03 23.17 33.73
C SER A 57 38.32 23.10 34.59
N PRO A 58 39.01 21.96 34.88
CA PRO A 58 38.82 20.56 34.45
C PRO A 58 39.00 19.54 35.62
N ARG A 59 39.22 18.23 35.34
CA ARG A 59 40.47 17.50 35.71
C ARG A 59 40.49 16.01 35.30
N LEU A 60 41.69 15.46 35.11
CA LEU A 60 42.00 14.02 34.98
C LEU A 60 42.80 13.51 36.19
N ARG A 61 42.73 12.19 36.44
CA ARG A 61 43.77 11.23 36.92
C ARG A 61 43.07 9.95 37.44
N SER A 62 43.60 8.72 37.49
CA SER A 62 44.58 7.91 36.73
C SER A 62 45.18 6.84 37.68
N LEU A 63 45.32 5.59 37.22
CA LEU A 63 46.26 4.55 37.73
C LEU A 63 46.09 3.99 39.17
N ARG A 64 45.75 2.69 39.29
CA ARG A 64 46.71 1.58 39.58
C ARG A 64 46.01 0.19 39.56
N MET A 65 46.78 -0.89 39.78
CA MET A 65 46.41 -2.31 39.68
C MET A 65 46.69 -3.07 41.00
N ALA A 66 46.53 -4.41 40.98
CA ALA A 66 46.81 -5.41 42.03
C ALA A 66 45.67 -5.60 43.08
N ASP A 67 45.37 -6.82 43.59
CA ASP A 67 45.96 -8.15 43.28
C ASP A 67 45.01 -9.36 43.52
N GLU A 68 45.54 -10.58 43.37
CA GLU A 68 44.84 -11.89 43.33
C GLU A 68 43.96 -12.33 44.52
N ALA A 69 42.98 -13.21 44.22
CA ALA A 69 42.60 -14.34 45.08
C ALA A 69 42.06 -15.54 44.25
N ARG A 70 42.44 -16.78 44.60
CA ARG A 70 42.00 -18.02 43.92
C ARG A 70 40.81 -18.69 44.62
N ALA A 71 39.95 -19.35 43.83
CA ALA A 71 39.13 -20.49 44.24
C ALA A 71 39.08 -21.52 43.09
N VAL A 72 38.86 -22.80 43.41
CA VAL A 72 39.02 -23.94 42.45
C VAL A 72 37.86 -24.92 42.56
N GLY A 73 37.37 -25.40 41.41
CA GLY A 73 36.33 -26.43 41.29
C GLY A 73 34.92 -25.86 41.09
N SER A 74 33.99 -26.53 40.41
CA SER A 74 34.05 -27.84 39.75
C SER A 74 33.59 -27.75 38.29
N ARG A 75 33.88 -28.79 37.50
CA ARG A 75 33.16 -29.06 36.24
C ARG A 75 31.75 -29.56 36.58
N ASP A 76 30.76 -29.12 35.80
CA ASP A 76 29.55 -29.90 35.51
C ASP A 76 29.28 -29.84 34.00
N SER A 77 28.50 -30.80 33.53
CA SER A 77 28.16 -31.14 32.16
C SER A 77 27.44 -30.02 31.39
N GLY A 78 27.78 -29.90 30.12
CA GLY A 78 27.12 -28.98 29.20
C GLY A 78 25.68 -29.43 28.93
N ARG A 79 24.71 -28.70 29.51
CA ARG A 79 23.32 -28.80 29.10
C ARG A 79 23.13 -27.89 27.88
N HIS A 80 22.86 -28.45 26.71
CA HIS A 80 22.36 -27.66 25.59
C HIS A 80 21.06 -27.00 26.05
N MET A 81 21.05 -25.66 26.10
CA MET A 81 19.81 -24.95 25.83
C MET A 81 19.54 -25.14 24.35
N GLU A 82 18.61 -26.03 24.05
CA GLU A 82 17.94 -25.99 22.75
C GLU A 82 17.19 -24.65 22.72
N ASP A 83 17.59 -23.78 21.80
CA ASP A 83 16.84 -22.58 21.46
C ASP A 83 15.58 -23.01 20.69
N THR A 84 14.61 -23.54 21.43
CA THR A 84 13.26 -23.83 20.94
C THR A 84 12.52 -22.51 20.74
N SER A 85 13.02 -21.69 19.82
CA SER A 85 12.24 -20.67 19.16
C SER A 85 11.12 -21.37 18.40
N GLU A 86 9.97 -21.47 19.05
CA GLU A 86 8.71 -21.91 18.45
C GLU A 86 8.34 -20.94 17.34
N ARG A 87 8.90 -21.16 16.14
CA ARG A 87 8.37 -20.61 14.90
C ARG A 87 6.97 -21.17 14.74
N SER A 88 5.97 -20.40 15.14
CA SER A 88 4.58 -20.63 14.77
C SER A 88 4.51 -20.90 13.27
N GLU A 89 3.84 -21.98 12.87
CA GLU A 89 3.66 -22.29 11.45
C GLU A 89 2.92 -21.13 10.79
N ALA A 90 3.50 -20.58 9.72
CA ALA A 90 3.01 -19.36 9.09
C ALA A 90 1.59 -19.57 8.54
N VAL A 91 0.69 -18.62 8.82
CA VAL A 91 -0.75 -18.77 8.62
C VAL A 91 -1.05 -18.87 7.12
N SER A 92 -1.64 -19.99 6.70
CA SER A 92 -1.84 -20.30 5.28
C SER A 92 -3.01 -19.56 4.61
N ASP A 93 -3.81 -18.79 5.35
CA ASP A 93 -4.69 -17.75 4.80
C ASP A 93 -4.89 -16.61 5.82
N ILE A 94 -3.85 -15.81 6.03
CA ILE A 94 -3.81 -14.71 7.01
C ILE A 94 -4.81 -13.58 6.68
N TYR A 95 -5.27 -13.50 5.43
CA TYR A 95 -6.22 -12.48 4.97
C TYR A 95 -7.67 -12.97 4.87
N LYS A 96 -7.95 -14.26 5.06
CA LYS A 96 -9.33 -14.76 5.18
C LYS A 96 -10.12 -14.04 6.30
N PRO A 97 -9.58 -13.84 7.54
CA PRO A 97 -10.29 -13.07 8.57
C PRO A 97 -10.52 -11.59 8.20
N PHE A 98 -9.59 -10.98 7.46
CA PHE A 98 -9.73 -9.62 6.93
C PHE A 98 -10.88 -9.54 5.93
N TRP A 99 -10.94 -10.49 4.99
CA TRP A 99 -12.04 -10.57 4.02
C TRP A 99 -13.38 -10.83 4.70
N GLU A 100 -13.46 -11.81 5.61
CA GLU A 100 -14.71 -12.17 6.29
C GLU A 100 -15.26 -11.01 7.13
N TRP A 101 -14.39 -10.25 7.80
CA TRP A 101 -14.80 -9.03 8.49
C TRP A 101 -15.24 -7.93 7.53
N ALA A 102 -14.48 -7.67 6.46
CA ALA A 102 -14.83 -6.63 5.49
C ALA A 102 -16.17 -6.94 4.80
N ALA A 103 -16.39 -8.19 4.40
CA ALA A 103 -17.63 -8.68 3.82
C ALA A 103 -18.83 -8.47 4.75
N LYS A 104 -18.69 -8.81 6.04
CA LYS A 104 -19.69 -8.55 7.07
C LYS A 104 -20.01 -7.05 7.18
N THR A 105 -18.99 -6.20 7.32
CA THR A 105 -19.17 -4.75 7.48
C THR A 105 -19.75 -4.08 6.23
N ILE A 106 -19.32 -4.49 5.03
CA ILE A 106 -19.88 -4.04 3.75
C ILE A 106 -21.37 -4.39 3.68
N LYS A 107 -21.74 -5.65 3.97
CA LYS A 107 -23.13 -6.12 3.94
C LYS A 107 -24.01 -5.39 4.97
N GLU A 108 -23.50 -5.19 6.19
CA GLU A 108 -24.29 -4.64 7.29
C GLU A 108 -24.44 -3.11 7.25
N ARG A 109 -23.42 -2.36 6.79
CA ARG A 109 -23.51 -0.88 6.68
C ARG A 109 -24.13 -0.39 5.37
N LEU A 110 -24.02 -1.15 4.28
CA LEU A 110 -24.61 -0.75 3.00
C LEU A 110 -25.99 -1.39 2.75
N GLY A 111 -26.31 -2.53 3.37
CA GLY A 111 -27.67 -3.10 3.38
C GLY A 111 -28.29 -3.21 1.99
N ASP A 112 -29.53 -2.75 1.86
CA ASP A 112 -30.32 -2.81 0.62
C ASP A 112 -29.84 -1.81 -0.47
N ASP A 113 -28.92 -0.90 -0.16
CA ASP A 113 -28.26 -0.03 -1.15
C ASP A 113 -27.14 -0.75 -1.94
N LEU A 114 -26.82 -2.00 -1.54
CA LEU A 114 -25.73 -2.80 -2.10
C LEU A 114 -26.26 -3.83 -3.11
N VAL A 115 -25.69 -3.81 -4.32
CA VAL A 115 -25.86 -4.90 -5.31
C VAL A 115 -24.52 -5.38 -5.83
N SER A 116 -24.52 -6.52 -6.52
CA SER A 116 -23.33 -7.10 -7.16
C SER A 116 -22.79 -6.18 -8.26
N TYR A 117 -21.46 -6.16 -8.43
CA TYR A 117 -20.80 -5.57 -9.59
C TYR A 117 -20.55 -6.68 -10.62
N PRO A 118 -20.76 -6.45 -11.93
CA PRO A 118 -20.51 -7.47 -12.94
C PRO A 118 -19.02 -7.84 -12.96
N ILE A 119 -18.70 -9.09 -12.59
CA ILE A 119 -17.35 -9.65 -12.69
C ILE A 119 -17.27 -10.39 -14.03
N PRO A 120 -16.33 -10.06 -14.93
CA PRO A 120 -16.25 -10.71 -16.24
C PRO A 120 -16.04 -12.23 -16.16
N ASP A 121 -16.62 -12.97 -17.12
CA ASP A 121 -16.52 -14.42 -17.20
C ASP A 121 -15.06 -14.91 -17.24
N GLY A 122 -14.74 -15.89 -16.39
CA GLY A 122 -13.37 -16.39 -16.23
C GLY A 122 -12.48 -15.57 -15.28
N TYR A 123 -13.03 -14.54 -14.62
CA TYR A 123 -12.33 -13.69 -13.64
C TYR A 123 -12.94 -13.72 -12.23
N LEU A 124 -14.11 -14.32 -12.03
CA LEU A 124 -14.68 -14.60 -10.69
C LEU A 124 -13.73 -15.44 -9.82
N ARG A 125 -13.20 -16.52 -10.39
CA ARG A 125 -12.28 -17.46 -9.74
C ARG A 125 -11.26 -17.91 -10.77
N LYS A 126 -9.97 -17.84 -10.43
CA LYS A 126 -8.88 -18.32 -11.29
C LYS A 126 -7.87 -19.13 -10.50
N GLU A 127 -7.51 -20.31 -10.99
CA GLU A 127 -6.59 -21.22 -10.31
C GLU A 127 -5.46 -21.68 -11.25
N ALA A 128 -4.29 -21.96 -10.66
CA ALA A 128 -3.13 -22.51 -11.33
C ALA A 128 -2.21 -23.23 -10.33
N MET A 129 -1.43 -24.21 -10.80
CA MET A 129 -0.35 -24.79 -10.00
C MET A 129 0.84 -23.83 -9.98
N VAL A 130 1.37 -23.54 -8.79
CA VAL A 130 2.55 -22.70 -8.58
C VAL A 130 3.65 -23.45 -7.85
N GLY A 131 4.89 -22.97 -7.97
CA GLY A 131 6.07 -23.69 -7.46
C GLY A 131 6.54 -24.75 -8.45
N LYS A 132 7.28 -25.76 -7.96
CA LYS A 132 7.77 -26.93 -8.73
C LYS A 132 8.03 -28.13 -7.82
N GLY A 133 7.67 -29.33 -8.26
CA GLY A 133 8.01 -30.59 -7.58
C GLY A 133 7.45 -30.66 -6.14
N LYS A 134 8.28 -30.97 -5.14
CA LYS A 134 7.85 -31.04 -3.73
C LYS A 134 7.39 -29.70 -3.10
N ARG A 135 7.41 -28.60 -3.86
CA ARG A 135 6.85 -27.29 -3.48
C ARG A 135 5.79 -26.82 -4.48
N GLU A 136 5.16 -27.76 -5.18
CA GLU A 136 4.05 -27.48 -6.07
C GLU A 136 2.75 -27.44 -5.26
N SER A 137 2.01 -26.34 -5.37
CA SER A 137 0.74 -26.11 -4.69
C SER A 137 -0.27 -25.47 -5.63
N LEU A 138 -1.56 -25.67 -5.35
CA LEU A 138 -2.61 -24.91 -6.01
C LEU A 138 -2.58 -23.47 -5.48
N ALA A 139 -2.64 -22.49 -6.37
CA ALA A 139 -2.87 -21.10 -6.01
C ALA A 139 -4.09 -20.53 -6.75
N TRP A 140 -4.94 -19.86 -5.99
CA TRP A 140 -6.17 -19.27 -6.48
C TRP A 140 -6.20 -17.75 -6.30
N THR A 141 -6.95 -17.10 -7.18
CA THR A 141 -7.43 -15.73 -7.04
C THR A 141 -8.94 -15.77 -7.02
N GLN A 142 -9.53 -15.27 -5.93
CA GLN A 142 -10.96 -15.07 -5.77
C GLN A 142 -11.27 -13.59 -5.96
N SER A 143 -12.22 -13.30 -6.84
CA SER A 143 -12.78 -11.97 -7.02
C SER A 143 -14.08 -11.81 -6.23
N TYR A 144 -14.31 -10.59 -5.75
CA TYR A 144 -15.57 -10.12 -5.18
C TYR A 144 -15.84 -8.71 -5.72
N GLY A 145 -17.10 -8.39 -6.05
CA GLY A 145 -17.47 -7.11 -6.65
C GLY A 145 -18.88 -6.66 -6.25
N TYR A 146 -19.00 -5.40 -5.83
CA TYR A 146 -20.25 -4.77 -5.39
C TYR A 146 -20.32 -3.31 -5.83
N GLN A 147 -21.51 -2.71 -5.79
CA GLN A 147 -21.74 -1.31 -6.12
C GLN A 147 -22.93 -0.74 -5.35
N THR A 148 -22.97 0.57 -5.22
CA THR A 148 -24.09 1.36 -4.68
C THR A 148 -24.22 2.67 -5.46
N LYS A 149 -25.32 3.41 -5.29
CA LYS A 149 -25.51 4.77 -5.84
C LYS A 149 -24.45 5.81 -5.44
N LYS A 150 -23.50 5.46 -4.56
CA LYS A 150 -22.32 6.26 -4.22
C LYS A 150 -21.01 5.58 -4.63
N MET A 151 -20.91 4.25 -4.51
CA MET A 151 -19.73 3.47 -4.81
C MET A 151 -19.87 2.80 -6.18
N ARG A 152 -19.21 3.35 -7.21
CA ARG A 152 -19.11 2.78 -8.56
C ARG A 152 -18.73 1.30 -8.52
N GLN A 153 -17.75 0.97 -7.69
CA GLN A 153 -17.20 -0.36 -7.57
C GLN A 153 -16.51 -0.51 -6.21
N ILE A 154 -16.91 -1.50 -5.43
CA ILE A 154 -16.17 -2.05 -4.29
C ILE A 154 -15.70 -3.41 -4.74
N ARG A 155 -14.39 -3.64 -4.90
CA ARG A 155 -13.90 -4.95 -5.36
C ARG A 155 -12.68 -5.43 -4.60
N ALA A 156 -12.63 -6.74 -4.39
CA ALA A 156 -11.49 -7.43 -3.78
C ALA A 156 -10.93 -8.49 -4.72
N ALA A 157 -9.60 -8.57 -4.76
CA ALA A 157 -8.85 -9.74 -5.23
C ALA A 157 -8.16 -10.38 -4.03
N HIS A 158 -8.61 -11.57 -3.65
CA HIS A 158 -8.02 -12.40 -2.59
C HIS A 158 -7.23 -13.53 -3.25
N VAL A 159 -5.91 -13.41 -3.22
CA VAL A 159 -4.95 -14.37 -3.79
C VAL A 159 -4.37 -15.21 -2.65
N ASN A 160 -4.34 -16.53 -2.83
CA ASN A 160 -3.68 -17.45 -1.91
C ASN A 160 -2.99 -18.57 -2.69
N GLY A 161 -1.70 -18.78 -2.43
CA GLY A 161 -0.87 -19.89 -2.93
C GLY A 161 -0.11 -20.59 -1.81
N GLY A 162 -0.74 -20.70 -0.64
CA GLY A 162 -0.12 -21.06 0.63
C GLY A 162 0.63 -19.88 1.28
N ALA A 163 1.16 -20.10 2.48
CA ALA A 163 1.77 -19.05 3.32
C ALA A 163 2.77 -18.12 2.60
N SER A 164 3.49 -18.63 1.60
CA SER A 164 4.51 -17.90 0.83
C SER A 164 3.98 -16.91 -0.23
N LEU A 165 2.67 -16.89 -0.49
CA LEU A 165 2.03 -16.03 -1.49
C LEU A 165 0.58 -15.75 -1.09
N GLN A 166 0.34 -14.62 -0.44
CA GLN A 166 -1.01 -14.22 -0.01
C GLN A 166 -1.22 -12.74 -0.32
N VAL A 167 -2.37 -12.37 -0.89
CA VAL A 167 -2.72 -10.97 -1.17
C VAL A 167 -4.20 -10.75 -0.88
N LEU A 168 -4.52 -9.63 -0.24
CA LEU A 168 -5.85 -9.03 -0.29
C LEU A 168 -5.70 -7.60 -0.82
N ASN A 169 -6.10 -7.40 -2.07
CA ASN A 169 -6.23 -6.08 -2.69
C ASN A 169 -7.71 -5.71 -2.70
N LEU A 170 -8.17 -4.92 -1.72
CA LEU A 170 -9.54 -4.43 -1.59
C LEU A 170 -9.55 -2.92 -1.86
N VAL A 171 -10.35 -2.46 -2.82
CA VAL A 171 -10.46 -1.05 -3.18
C VAL A 171 -11.92 -0.63 -3.33
N PHE A 172 -12.25 0.56 -2.80
CA PHE A 172 -13.54 1.22 -2.94
C PHE A 172 -13.40 2.43 -3.87
N PHE A 173 -14.16 2.45 -4.96
CA PHE A 173 -14.22 3.55 -5.93
C PHE A 173 -15.56 4.30 -5.83
N PRO A 174 -15.55 5.60 -5.48
CA PRO A 174 -16.73 6.46 -5.62
C PRO A 174 -17.14 6.65 -7.08
N HIS A 175 -18.43 6.85 -7.33
CA HIS A 175 -18.88 7.48 -8.58
C HIS A 175 -18.33 8.91 -8.67
N MET A 176 -18.00 9.38 -9.87
CA MET A 176 -17.38 10.70 -10.08
C MET A 176 -18.29 11.92 -9.82
N ASN A 177 -19.53 11.72 -9.37
CA ASN A 177 -20.35 12.75 -8.74
C ASN A 177 -20.15 12.87 -7.22
N TYR A 178 -19.16 12.19 -6.64
CA TYR A 178 -18.72 12.42 -5.26
C TYR A 178 -17.22 12.70 -5.26
N ASP A 179 -16.79 13.72 -4.51
CA ASP A 179 -15.38 14.06 -4.32
C ASP A 179 -14.72 13.24 -3.20
N LEU A 180 -15.30 12.08 -2.86
CA LEU A 180 -14.72 11.14 -1.90
C LEU A 180 -13.33 10.66 -2.37
N PRO A 181 -12.38 10.40 -1.44
CA PRO A 181 -11.17 9.67 -1.76
C PRO A 181 -11.50 8.22 -2.14
N PHE A 182 -10.52 7.47 -2.64
CA PHE A 182 -10.63 6.01 -2.69
C PHE A 182 -10.25 5.43 -1.34
N LEU A 183 -10.79 4.28 -0.96
CA LEU A 183 -10.19 3.47 0.11
C LEU A 183 -9.33 2.39 -0.55
N GLY A 184 -8.01 2.47 -0.39
CA GLY A 184 -7.04 1.51 -0.90
C GLY A 184 -6.48 0.64 0.23
N LEU A 185 -6.66 -0.68 0.10
CA LEU A 185 -6.22 -1.68 1.09
C LEU A 185 -5.45 -2.77 0.34
N ASP A 186 -4.14 -2.55 0.18
CA ASP A 186 -3.19 -3.49 -0.43
C ASP A 186 -2.43 -4.22 0.68
N LEU A 187 -2.87 -5.43 1.02
CA LEU A 187 -2.23 -6.30 2.00
C LEU A 187 -1.52 -7.45 1.26
N VAL A 188 -0.19 -7.55 1.39
CA VAL A 188 0.64 -8.51 0.65
C VAL A 188 1.56 -9.28 1.59
N THR A 189 1.63 -10.60 1.44
CA THR A 189 2.59 -11.49 2.12
C THR A 189 3.35 -12.30 1.06
N LEU A 190 4.67 -12.21 1.11
CA LEU A 190 5.61 -12.81 0.16
C LEU A 190 6.76 -13.50 0.92
N PRO A 191 7.65 -14.27 0.26
CA PRO A 191 8.75 -14.97 0.93
C PRO A 191 9.79 -14.06 1.59
N GLY A 192 9.69 -12.73 1.39
CA GLY A 192 10.51 -11.70 2.02
C GLY A 192 9.80 -10.91 3.13
N GLY A 193 8.65 -11.38 3.62
CA GLY A 193 7.84 -10.72 4.65
C GLY A 193 6.58 -10.04 4.11
N HIS A 194 5.96 -9.23 4.97
CA HIS A 194 4.69 -8.55 4.66
C HIS A 194 4.93 -7.13 4.12
N LEU A 195 4.05 -6.68 3.23
CA LEU A 195 3.98 -5.32 2.71
C LEU A 195 2.53 -4.86 2.83
N ILE A 196 2.30 -3.77 3.56
CA ILE A 196 0.95 -3.31 3.92
C ILE A 196 0.83 -1.83 3.54
N ALA A 197 -0.15 -1.53 2.69
CA ALA A 197 -0.54 -0.17 2.30
C ALA A 197 -2.04 0.03 2.55
N ILE A 198 -2.37 0.89 3.50
CA ILE A 198 -3.75 1.25 3.90
C ILE A 198 -3.89 2.78 3.82
N ASP A 199 -4.77 3.30 2.96
CA ASP A 199 -4.96 4.74 2.80
C ASP A 199 -6.36 5.17 2.29
N MET A 200 -6.75 6.39 2.62
CA MET A 200 -7.84 7.13 1.97
C MET A 200 -7.27 8.02 0.86
N GLN A 201 -6.91 7.37 -0.24
CA GLN A 201 -6.16 7.91 -1.37
C GLN A 201 -6.88 9.12 -2.01
N PRO A 202 -6.29 10.33 -1.97
CA PRO A 202 -7.00 11.56 -2.27
C PRO A 202 -7.09 11.87 -3.77
N LEU A 203 -8.20 12.46 -4.19
CA LEU A 203 -8.31 13.06 -5.53
C LEU A 203 -7.39 14.28 -5.68
N PHE A 204 -7.34 15.12 -4.64
CA PHE A 204 -6.65 16.41 -4.63
C PHE A 204 -5.72 16.57 -3.42
N GLN A 205 -4.55 17.17 -3.64
CA GLN A 205 -3.56 17.46 -2.59
C GLN A 205 -3.69 18.89 -2.01
N THR A 206 -4.85 19.53 -2.19
CA THR A 206 -5.14 20.88 -1.68
C THR A 206 -5.45 20.88 -0.19
N GLU A 207 -5.24 22.02 0.47
CA GLU A 207 -5.45 22.14 1.93
C GLU A 207 -6.93 22.00 2.31
N GLU A 208 -7.84 22.42 1.44
CA GLU A 208 -9.29 22.27 1.61
C GLU A 208 -9.69 20.80 1.61
N TYR A 209 -9.08 19.99 0.74
CA TYR A 209 -9.34 18.55 0.64
C TYR A 209 -8.73 17.78 1.81
N LYS A 210 -7.52 18.15 2.23
CA LYS A 210 -6.88 17.62 3.45
C LYS A 210 -7.72 17.90 4.69
N LYS A 211 -8.21 19.13 4.87
CA LYS A 211 -9.13 19.51 5.97
C LYS A 211 -10.44 18.73 5.94
N LYS A 212 -10.96 18.43 4.74
CA LYS A 212 -12.23 17.69 4.57
C LYS A 212 -12.11 16.19 4.88
N TYR A 213 -10.99 15.54 4.51
CA TYR A 213 -10.88 14.07 4.55
C TYR A 213 -9.70 13.52 5.37
N ALA A 214 -8.53 14.17 5.37
CA ALA A 214 -7.35 13.69 6.09
C ALA A 214 -7.31 14.16 7.55
N GLU A 215 -7.60 15.44 7.81
CA GLU A 215 -7.62 16.00 9.17
C GLU A 215 -8.57 15.26 10.11
N PRO A 216 -9.82 14.90 9.72
CA PRO A 216 -10.73 14.13 10.56
C PRO A 216 -10.31 12.66 10.79
N CYS A 217 -9.18 12.23 10.23
CA CYS A 217 -8.58 10.90 10.38
C CYS A 217 -7.26 10.92 11.16
N MET A 218 -6.73 12.09 11.55
CA MET A 218 -5.40 12.20 12.14
C MET A 218 -5.25 11.44 13.47
N ASP A 219 -6.26 11.44 14.35
CA ASP A 219 -6.21 10.70 15.62
C ASP A 219 -6.20 9.17 15.40
N MET A 220 -6.97 8.70 14.40
CA MET A 220 -7.00 7.29 13.99
C MET A 220 -5.64 6.87 13.41
N TYR A 221 -5.03 7.70 12.56
CA TYR A 221 -3.68 7.48 12.05
C TYR A 221 -2.64 7.46 13.18
N GLN A 222 -2.67 8.43 14.09
CA GLN A 222 -1.78 8.52 15.25
C GLN A 222 -1.98 7.42 16.29
N LYS A 223 -3.14 6.75 16.32
CA LYS A 223 -3.36 5.50 17.08
C LYS A 223 -2.56 4.35 16.45
N HIS A 224 -2.66 4.16 15.14
CA HIS A 224 -2.14 2.96 14.46
C HIS A 224 -0.65 3.03 14.09
N VAL A 225 -0.17 4.17 13.60
CA VAL A 225 1.23 4.33 13.13
C VAL A 225 2.27 4.10 14.25
N LYS A 226 1.87 4.19 15.52
CA LYS A 226 2.70 3.84 16.69
C LYS A 226 3.12 2.37 16.73
N ASN A 227 2.29 1.47 16.20
CA ASN A 227 2.56 0.03 16.12
C ASN A 227 2.88 -0.43 14.68
N LEU A 228 2.63 0.44 13.69
CA LEU A 228 2.79 0.21 12.26
C LEU A 228 3.83 1.21 11.70
N PRO A 229 5.14 1.00 11.95
CA PRO A 229 6.18 1.93 11.55
C PRO A 229 6.35 2.01 10.02
N TRP A 230 6.84 3.16 9.55
CA TRP A 230 7.00 3.49 8.13
C TRP A 230 7.82 2.44 7.36
N GLY A 231 7.26 1.95 6.25
CA GLY A 231 7.80 0.86 5.42
C GLY A 231 9.07 1.16 4.60
N GLY A 232 9.73 2.30 4.82
CA GLY A 232 10.93 2.70 4.07
C GLY A 232 10.60 3.30 2.70
N ASP A 233 11.45 3.05 1.70
CA ASP A 233 11.36 3.71 0.40
C ASP A 233 10.02 3.49 -0.32
N PHE A 234 9.58 4.51 -1.06
CA PHE A 234 8.29 4.57 -1.74
C PHE A 234 8.40 5.36 -3.06
N PRO A 235 7.73 4.96 -4.17
CA PRO A 235 8.00 5.54 -5.48
C PRO A 235 7.54 6.99 -5.59
N GLU A 236 8.37 7.86 -6.17
CA GLU A 236 8.10 9.30 -6.24
C GLU A 236 6.80 9.63 -7.00
N GLU A 237 6.58 8.98 -8.15
CA GLU A 237 5.40 9.13 -9.00
C GLU A 237 4.09 8.74 -8.28
N ALA A 238 4.18 7.77 -7.36
CA ALA A 238 3.06 7.27 -6.58
C ALA A 238 2.56 8.28 -5.54
N LYS A 239 3.46 9.09 -4.95
CA LYS A 239 3.17 9.94 -3.77
C LYS A 239 1.98 10.87 -3.94
N GLN A 240 1.71 11.34 -5.17
CA GLN A 240 0.57 12.21 -5.46
C GLN A 240 -0.79 11.57 -5.11
N TYR A 241 -0.87 10.23 -5.09
CA TYR A 241 -2.08 9.43 -4.86
C TYR A 241 -2.22 8.94 -3.41
N PHE A 242 -1.40 9.44 -2.48
CA PHE A 242 -1.45 9.05 -1.07
C PHE A 242 -1.70 10.24 -0.14
N SER A 243 -2.40 10.00 0.96
CA SER A 243 -2.84 11.02 1.90
C SER A 243 -1.84 11.24 3.06
N PRO A 244 -2.00 12.30 3.87
CA PRO A 244 -1.30 12.48 5.14
C PRO A 244 -1.55 11.37 6.19
N VAL A 245 -2.55 10.50 5.99
CA VAL A 245 -2.89 9.37 6.86
C VAL A 245 -2.55 8.01 6.22
N PHE A 246 -1.66 7.97 5.23
CA PHE A 246 -1.20 6.73 4.61
C PHE A 246 -0.39 5.85 5.58
N LEU A 247 -0.91 4.66 5.90
CA LEU A 247 -0.19 3.61 6.61
C LEU A 247 0.57 2.72 5.61
N TRP A 248 1.84 3.07 5.35
CA TRP A 248 2.82 2.21 4.68
C TRP A 248 3.70 1.52 5.71
N THR A 249 3.69 0.19 5.76
CA THR A 249 4.43 -0.57 6.77
C THR A 249 4.85 -1.96 6.27
N ARG A 250 5.88 -2.54 6.91
CA ARG A 250 6.43 -3.88 6.60
C ARG A 250 6.55 -4.75 7.86
N PRO A 251 5.43 -5.32 8.36
CA PRO A 251 5.45 -6.26 9.47
C PRO A 251 6.44 -7.41 9.23
N GLN A 252 6.99 -7.96 10.30
CA GLN A 252 7.96 -9.06 10.27
C GLN A 252 7.40 -10.38 10.84
N GLU A 253 6.26 -10.32 11.54
CA GLU A 253 5.57 -11.47 12.12
C GLU A 253 4.08 -11.46 11.74
N ASP A 254 3.52 -12.63 11.41
CA ASP A 254 2.08 -12.84 11.15
C ASP A 254 1.21 -12.19 12.25
N LYS A 255 1.60 -12.35 13.52
CA LYS A 255 0.93 -11.78 14.70
C LYS A 255 0.76 -10.26 14.63
N GLN A 256 1.70 -9.52 14.03
CA GLN A 256 1.57 -8.06 13.84
C GLN A 256 0.51 -7.73 12.78
N VAL A 257 0.31 -8.60 11.79
CA VAL A 257 -0.75 -8.50 10.78
C VAL A 257 -2.09 -8.80 11.44
N GLU A 258 -2.22 -9.96 12.10
CA GLU A 258 -3.45 -10.41 12.78
C GLU A 258 -3.96 -9.45 13.86
N THR A 259 -3.08 -8.63 14.45
CA THR A 259 -3.44 -7.65 15.49
C THR A 259 -3.41 -6.22 14.96
N TYR A 260 -2.23 -5.59 14.86
CA TYR A 260 -2.11 -4.16 14.57
C TYR A 260 -2.63 -3.77 13.19
N VAL A 261 -2.34 -4.57 12.15
CA VAL A 261 -2.85 -4.29 10.80
C VAL A 261 -4.34 -4.55 10.73
N PHE A 262 -4.86 -5.57 11.41
CA PHE A 262 -6.30 -5.85 11.44
C PHE A 262 -7.10 -4.75 12.15
N GLU A 263 -6.63 -4.22 13.29
CA GLU A 263 -7.28 -3.06 13.93
C GLU A 263 -7.24 -1.80 13.05
N ALA A 264 -6.13 -1.56 12.33
CA ALA A 264 -6.04 -0.44 11.38
C ALA A 264 -7.01 -0.60 10.20
N PHE A 265 -7.04 -1.77 9.58
CA PHE A 265 -7.94 -2.12 8.48
C PHE A 265 -9.42 -1.92 8.86
N LYS A 266 -9.82 -2.37 10.05
CA LYS A 266 -11.18 -2.22 10.58
C LYS A 266 -11.58 -0.77 10.84
N ASP A 267 -10.70 0.02 11.43
CA ASP A 267 -10.95 1.44 11.70
C ASP A 267 -11.06 2.23 10.38
N TYR A 268 -10.16 2.01 9.42
CA TYR A 268 -10.15 2.73 8.14
C TYR A 268 -11.40 2.40 7.30
N ILE A 269 -11.84 1.14 7.25
CA ILE A 269 -13.10 0.78 6.56
C ILE A 269 -14.30 1.47 7.21
N ASN A 270 -14.42 1.45 8.54
CA ASN A 270 -15.54 2.13 9.22
C ASN A 270 -15.50 3.64 8.98
N LYS A 271 -14.34 4.27 9.18
CA LYS A 271 -14.17 5.72 8.99
C LYS A 271 -14.45 6.15 7.55
N TYR A 272 -14.11 5.32 6.58
CA TYR A 272 -14.46 5.56 5.18
C TYR A 272 -15.96 5.47 4.94
N LEU A 273 -16.62 4.43 5.49
CA LEU A 273 -18.08 4.28 5.37
C LEU A 273 -18.84 5.43 6.05
N ASP A 274 -18.33 6.00 7.16
CA ASP A 274 -18.86 7.24 7.76
C ASP A 274 -18.85 8.40 6.74
N PHE A 275 -17.74 8.57 6.00
CA PHE A 275 -17.67 9.57 4.92
C PHE A 275 -18.61 9.23 3.76
N VAL A 276 -18.74 7.96 3.37
CA VAL A 276 -19.67 7.53 2.30
C VAL A 276 -21.11 7.85 2.68
N GLU A 277 -21.55 7.54 3.91
CA GLU A 277 -22.88 7.86 4.41
C GLU A 277 -23.12 9.39 4.41
N ALA A 278 -22.18 10.15 4.97
CA ALA A 278 -22.25 11.60 5.06
C ALA A 278 -22.20 12.33 3.70
N ALA A 279 -21.53 11.76 2.69
CA ALA A 279 -21.31 12.40 1.40
C ALA A 279 -22.60 12.81 0.67
N LYS A 280 -22.50 13.89 -0.12
CA LYS A 280 -23.56 14.47 -0.96
C LYS A 280 -23.03 14.62 -2.39
N PRO A 281 -23.90 14.53 -3.42
CA PRO A 281 -23.45 14.69 -4.79
C PRO A 281 -22.87 16.07 -5.06
N VAL A 282 -21.79 16.12 -5.84
CA VAL A 282 -21.29 17.31 -6.51
C VAL A 282 -22.13 17.55 -7.76
N THR A 283 -22.60 18.78 -7.95
CA THR A 283 -23.41 19.21 -9.11
C THR A 283 -22.74 20.28 -9.96
N ASP A 284 -21.62 20.82 -9.48
CA ASP A 284 -20.79 21.82 -10.18
C ASP A 284 -20.03 21.17 -11.36
N PRO A 285 -20.23 21.61 -12.62
CA PRO A 285 -19.62 20.97 -13.78
C PRO A 285 -18.08 21.02 -13.80
N ASP A 286 -17.47 22.11 -13.32
CA ASP A 286 -16.02 22.27 -13.32
C ASP A 286 -15.37 21.37 -12.25
N HIS A 287 -16.04 21.21 -11.10
CA HIS A 287 -15.60 20.27 -10.08
C HIS A 287 -15.80 18.81 -10.55
N LEU A 288 -16.92 18.49 -11.21
CA LEU A 288 -17.16 17.16 -11.81
C LEU A 288 -16.10 16.80 -12.86
N ALA A 289 -15.71 17.74 -13.72
CA ALA A 289 -14.63 17.54 -14.70
C ALA A 289 -13.29 17.21 -14.00
N ARG A 290 -12.93 17.97 -12.96
CA ARG A 290 -11.71 17.72 -12.16
C ARG A 290 -11.75 16.38 -11.42
N ILE A 291 -12.90 15.97 -10.89
CA ILE A 291 -13.06 14.65 -10.26
C ILE A 291 -12.83 13.55 -11.30
N ARG A 292 -13.44 13.66 -12.49
CA ARG A 292 -13.23 12.72 -13.61
C ARG A 292 -11.76 12.60 -13.99
N GLU A 293 -11.05 13.73 -14.12
CA GLU A 293 -9.61 13.76 -14.44
C GLU A 293 -8.76 13.10 -13.36
N ARG A 294 -9.01 13.38 -12.07
CA ARG A 294 -8.25 12.77 -10.97
C ARG A 294 -8.58 11.28 -10.79
N GLN A 295 -9.82 10.86 -11.05
CA GLN A 295 -10.16 9.44 -11.09
C GLN A 295 -9.45 8.72 -12.24
N LEU A 296 -9.52 9.20 -13.48
CA LEU A 296 -8.81 8.57 -14.60
C LEU A 296 -7.29 8.53 -14.36
N SER A 297 -6.69 9.63 -13.89
CA SER A 297 -5.26 9.69 -13.53
C SER A 297 -4.85 8.59 -12.54
N TYR A 298 -5.64 8.34 -11.49
CA TYR A 298 -5.34 7.28 -10.53
C TYR A 298 -5.54 5.88 -11.10
N LEU A 299 -6.65 5.68 -11.82
CA LEU A 299 -7.01 4.40 -12.43
C LEU A 299 -5.98 3.98 -13.50
N GLN A 300 -5.59 4.88 -14.40
CA GLN A 300 -4.52 4.69 -15.39
C GLN A 300 -3.19 4.38 -14.71
N TYR A 301 -2.81 5.13 -13.67
CA TYR A 301 -1.55 4.88 -12.95
C TYR A 301 -1.52 3.50 -12.28
N ARG A 302 -2.59 3.08 -11.59
CA ARG A 302 -2.67 1.69 -11.09
C ARG A 302 -2.67 0.70 -12.26
N ALA A 303 -3.51 0.89 -13.26
CA ALA A 303 -3.63 -0.03 -14.39
C ALA A 303 -2.29 -0.24 -15.11
N GLU A 304 -1.44 0.78 -15.27
CA GLU A 304 -0.12 0.64 -15.90
C GLU A 304 0.96 0.13 -14.93
N LYS A 305 0.99 0.64 -13.68
CA LYS A 305 2.11 0.40 -12.74
C LYS A 305 1.85 -0.64 -11.65
N ASP A 306 0.72 -1.37 -11.68
CA ASP A 306 0.34 -2.25 -10.55
C ASP A 306 1.42 -3.30 -10.21
N PRO A 307 1.91 -3.37 -8.95
CA PRO A 307 2.94 -4.33 -8.55
C PRO A 307 2.47 -5.79 -8.69
N ALA A 308 1.16 -6.06 -8.67
CA ALA A 308 0.61 -7.39 -8.87
C ALA A 308 0.68 -7.87 -10.33
N ARG A 309 0.89 -7.01 -11.33
CA ARG A 309 1.04 -7.42 -12.74
C ARG A 309 2.10 -8.51 -12.92
N GLY A 310 3.29 -8.31 -12.37
CA GLY A 310 4.40 -9.29 -12.46
C GLY A 310 4.11 -10.60 -11.71
N MET A 311 3.23 -10.57 -10.71
CA MET A 311 2.76 -11.73 -9.98
C MET A 311 1.73 -12.51 -10.80
N PHE A 312 0.66 -11.86 -11.24
CA PHE A 312 -0.41 -12.46 -12.04
C PHE A 312 0.12 -13.03 -13.37
N THR A 313 0.99 -12.30 -14.10
CA THR A 313 1.55 -12.78 -15.37
C THR A 313 2.36 -14.07 -15.19
N ARG A 314 3.00 -14.26 -14.04
CA ARG A 314 3.74 -15.48 -13.68
C ARG A 314 2.82 -16.64 -13.26
N MET A 315 1.60 -16.38 -12.81
CA MET A 315 0.63 -17.39 -12.36
C MET A 315 -0.33 -17.82 -13.46
N TYR A 316 -0.82 -16.87 -14.25
CA TYR A 316 -1.98 -17.04 -15.14
C TYR A 316 -1.73 -16.61 -16.59
N GLY A 317 -0.51 -16.12 -16.90
CA GLY A 317 -0.14 -15.61 -18.22
C GLY A 317 -0.51 -14.12 -18.43
N PRO A 318 0.09 -13.47 -19.45
CA PRO A 318 -0.10 -12.04 -19.68
C PRO A 318 -1.52 -11.69 -20.12
N GLU A 319 -2.13 -12.48 -21.01
CA GLU A 319 -3.48 -12.23 -21.56
C GLU A 319 -4.55 -12.14 -20.48
N TRP A 320 -4.58 -13.11 -19.55
CA TRP A 320 -5.48 -13.07 -18.39
C TRP A 320 -5.15 -11.90 -17.45
N THR A 321 -3.86 -11.59 -17.27
CA THR A 321 -3.41 -10.52 -16.36
C THR A 321 -3.86 -9.14 -16.82
N GLU A 322 -3.58 -8.78 -18.08
CA GLU A 322 -4.01 -7.49 -18.63
C GLU A 322 -5.54 -7.39 -18.63
N ARG A 323 -6.24 -8.48 -18.99
CA ARG A 323 -7.71 -8.50 -18.99
C ARG A 323 -8.33 -8.40 -17.60
N TYR A 324 -7.68 -8.93 -16.56
CA TYR A 324 -8.11 -8.78 -15.17
C TYR A 324 -7.83 -7.36 -14.63
N ILE A 325 -6.67 -6.79 -14.95
CA ILE A 325 -6.28 -5.44 -14.54
C ILE A 325 -7.22 -4.39 -15.17
N HIS A 326 -7.33 -4.37 -16.49
CA HIS A 326 -8.09 -3.35 -17.23
C HIS A 326 -9.60 -3.62 -17.28
N GLY A 327 -10.03 -4.90 -17.17
CA GLY A 327 -11.45 -5.26 -17.26
C GLY A 327 -12.19 -5.37 -15.92
N PHE A 328 -11.46 -5.45 -14.80
CA PHE A 328 -12.05 -5.60 -13.47
C PHE A 328 -11.36 -4.75 -12.38
N LEU A 329 -10.05 -4.86 -12.19
CA LEU A 329 -9.38 -4.25 -11.02
C LEU A 329 -9.33 -2.71 -11.08
N PHE A 330 -9.16 -2.14 -12.27
CA PHE A 330 -9.00 -0.69 -12.51
C PHE A 330 -9.77 -0.26 -13.78
N ASP A 331 -11.01 -0.73 -13.89
CA ASP A 331 -11.77 -0.82 -15.14
C ASP A 331 -12.55 0.44 -15.56
N LEU A 332 -12.32 1.58 -14.91
CA LEU A 332 -13.05 2.82 -15.17
C LEU A 332 -12.93 3.27 -16.63
N GLU A 333 -11.76 3.13 -17.23
CA GLU A 333 -11.47 3.56 -18.59
C GLU A 333 -12.28 2.75 -19.62
N GLU A 334 -12.19 1.41 -19.59
CA GLU A 334 -12.96 0.55 -20.50
C GLU A 334 -14.47 0.75 -20.36
N LYS A 335 -15.00 0.85 -19.13
CA LYS A 335 -16.44 1.11 -18.90
C LYS A 335 -16.88 2.51 -19.37
N MET A 336 -15.97 3.48 -19.44
CA MET A 336 -16.27 4.81 -19.97
C MET A 336 -16.19 4.86 -21.50
N GLU A 337 -15.24 4.16 -22.11
CA GLU A 337 -15.07 4.08 -23.58
C GLU A 337 -16.15 3.22 -24.24
N SER A 338 -16.57 2.11 -23.61
CA SER A 338 -17.74 1.32 -24.03
C SER A 338 -19.06 2.09 -23.88
N GLY A 339 -19.06 3.15 -23.06
CA GLY A 339 -20.24 3.92 -22.69
C GLY A 339 -21.15 3.23 -21.67
N GLU A 340 -20.75 2.10 -21.07
CA GLU A 340 -21.49 1.43 -19.98
C GLU A 340 -21.62 2.33 -18.75
N TYR A 341 -20.53 2.99 -18.35
CA TYR A 341 -20.49 3.85 -17.17
C TYR A 341 -21.29 5.14 -17.39
N LYS A 342 -22.31 5.34 -16.55
CA LYS A 342 -22.99 6.64 -16.36
C LYS A 342 -22.76 7.13 -14.93
N THR A 343 -22.72 8.46 -14.76
CA THR A 343 -22.29 9.06 -13.49
C THR A 343 -23.37 8.99 -12.41
N GLY A 344 -23.17 8.10 -11.43
CA GLY A 344 -24.11 7.87 -10.32
C GLY A 344 -25.16 6.79 -10.59
N GLU A 345 -25.07 6.10 -11.72
CA GLU A 345 -25.94 4.97 -12.09
C GLU A 345 -25.18 3.65 -11.97
N LEU A 346 -25.87 2.60 -11.51
CA LEU A 346 -25.30 1.27 -11.32
C LEU A 346 -25.16 0.56 -12.68
N LEU A 347 -24.09 -0.22 -12.86
CA LEU A 347 -24.00 -1.12 -14.01
C LEU A 347 -25.01 -2.27 -13.87
N PRO A 348 -25.73 -2.68 -14.94
CA PRO A 348 -26.61 -3.83 -14.89
C PRO A 348 -25.88 -5.11 -14.47
N CYS A 349 -26.36 -5.73 -13.39
CA CYS A 349 -25.92 -7.04 -12.92
C CYS A 349 -27.10 -7.70 -12.20
N SER A 350 -27.29 -9.00 -12.44
CA SER A 350 -28.37 -9.80 -11.85
C SER A 350 -27.85 -10.91 -10.94
N ASP A 351 -26.54 -10.97 -10.71
CA ASP A 351 -25.91 -11.99 -9.87
C ASP A 351 -26.26 -11.76 -8.39
N PRO A 352 -26.60 -12.81 -7.64
CA PRO A 352 -26.87 -12.68 -6.20
C PRO A 352 -25.61 -12.24 -5.45
N LEU A 353 -25.77 -11.40 -4.43
CA LEU A 353 -24.68 -10.91 -3.59
C LEU A 353 -23.87 -12.07 -2.97
N ASN A 354 -22.67 -12.33 -3.50
CA ASN A 354 -21.76 -13.32 -2.96
C ASN A 354 -20.67 -12.68 -2.08
N PHE A 355 -20.45 -13.28 -0.90
CA PHE A 355 -19.45 -12.86 0.10
C PHE A 355 -18.48 -14.00 0.48
N GLN A 356 -18.57 -15.15 -0.17
CA GLN A 356 -17.84 -16.37 0.18
C GLN A 356 -17.03 -16.90 -1.02
N PRO A 357 -15.98 -17.71 -0.80
CA PRO A 357 -15.23 -18.32 -1.88
C PRO A 357 -16.14 -19.15 -2.80
N THR A 358 -15.97 -18.98 -4.11
CA THR A 358 -16.68 -19.76 -5.13
C THR A 358 -15.73 -20.84 -5.66
N PRO A 359 -16.00 -22.14 -5.41
CA PRO A 359 -15.28 -23.23 -6.08
C PRO A 359 -15.44 -23.15 -7.60
N LEU A 360 -14.48 -23.76 -8.32
CA LEU A 360 -14.60 -24.09 -9.75
C LEU A 360 -15.30 -25.46 -9.94
#